data_AF-A0A0B8N3J4-F1
#
_entry.id   AF-A0A0B8N3J4-F1
#
_cell.length_a   1.000
_cell.length_b   1.000
_cell.length_c   1.000
_cell.angle_alpha   90.00
_cell.angle_beta   90.00
_cell.angle_gamma   90.00
#
_symmetry.space_group_name_H-M   'P 1'
#
loop_
_entity.id
_entity.type
_entity.pdbx_description
1 polymer ?
#
loop_
_entity_poly.entity_id
_entity_poly.type
_entity_poly.pdbx_seq_one_letter_code
_entity_poly.pdbx_strand_id
1 'polypeptide(L)'
;MDNILALIQDALEGQIDFHGQQLAETLSTVLLIISGIAAFIVGYIQQDIYLMLWIGLAGTAFTGLVVIPPWPFYNRNPEKWLNSTGSNRSTSSPEINVPGIVVDGVKVG
;
A
#
# COMPACT_ATOMS: atom_id res chain seq x y z
N MET A 1 -25.72 -6.42 10.52
CA MET A 1 -25.50 -5.50 9.38
C MET A 1 -24.31 -4.59 9.66
N ASP A 2 -24.07 -4.23 10.91
CA ASP A 2 -22.98 -3.32 11.33
C ASP A 2 -21.58 -3.85 11.01
N ASN A 3 -21.34 -5.16 11.11
CA ASN A 3 -20.03 -5.77 10.77
C ASN A 3 -19.64 -5.60 9.29
N ILE A 4 -20.60 -5.61 8.35
CA ILE A 4 -20.31 -5.43 6.92
C ILE A 4 -19.98 -3.95 6.65
N LEU A 5 -20.69 -3.04 7.29
CA LEU A 5 -20.42 -1.61 7.18
C LEU A 5 -19.05 -1.25 7.77
N ALA A 6 -18.68 -1.84 8.91
CA ALA A 6 -17.37 -1.66 9.51
C ALA A 6 -16.24 -2.18 8.60
N LEU A 7 -16.43 -3.34 7.95
CA LEU A 7 -15.48 -3.88 6.99
C LEU A 7 -15.32 -2.97 5.75
N ILE A 8 -16.43 -2.42 5.25
CA ILE A 8 -16.39 -1.50 4.10
C ILE A 8 -15.74 -0.18 4.51
N GLN A 9 -16.03 0.32 5.71
CA GLN A 9 -15.43 1.55 6.23
C GLN A 9 -13.93 1.39 6.42
N ASP A 10 -13.48 0.30 7.05
CA ASP A 10 -12.06 -0.04 7.20
C ASP A 10 -11.40 -0.21 5.82
N ALA A 11 -12.12 -0.82 4.88
CA ALA A 11 -11.65 -0.96 3.50
C ALA A 11 -11.45 0.38 2.78
N LEU A 12 -12.29 1.37 3.06
CA LEU A 12 -12.21 2.72 2.49
C LEU A 12 -11.22 3.62 3.25
N GLU A 13 -11.03 3.37 4.55
CA GLU A 13 -10.05 4.07 5.38
C GLU A 13 -8.62 3.76 4.90
N GLY A 14 -8.42 2.58 4.31
CA GLY A 14 -7.26 2.30 3.46
C GLY A 14 -5.94 2.27 4.23
N GLN A 15 -6.00 1.98 5.53
CA GLN A 15 -4.82 1.97 6.39
C GLN A 15 -3.93 0.77 6.06
N ILE A 16 -2.93 1.00 5.20
CA ILE A 16 -1.96 0.01 4.76
C ILE A 16 -0.58 0.40 5.31
N ASP A 17 0.15 -0.57 5.87
CA ASP A 17 1.54 -0.33 6.29
C ASP A 17 2.46 -0.21 5.05
N PHE A 18 3.64 0.40 5.19
CA PHE A 18 4.53 0.64 4.06
C PHE A 18 4.96 -0.67 3.34
N HIS A 19 5.14 -1.75 4.09
CA HIS A 19 5.44 -3.06 3.50
C HIS A 19 4.26 -3.58 2.66
N GLY A 20 3.04 -3.41 3.17
CA GLY A 20 1.80 -3.72 2.48
C GLY A 20 1.62 -2.89 1.22
N GLN A 21 2.00 -1.62 1.24
CA GLN A 21 1.97 -0.77 0.05
C GLN A 21 2.91 -1.30 -1.04
N GLN A 22 4.15 -1.67 -0.69
CA GLN A 22 5.09 -2.26 -1.65
C GLN A 22 4.57 -3.62 -2.20
N LEU A 23 3.94 -4.42 -1.33
CA LEU A 23 3.31 -5.68 -1.75
C LEU A 23 2.15 -5.42 -2.72
N ALA A 24 1.30 -4.43 -2.44
CA ALA A 24 0.19 -4.01 -3.28
C ALA A 24 0.66 -3.56 -4.67
N GLU A 25 1.71 -2.74 -4.74
CA GLU A 25 2.32 -2.29 -5.99
C GLU A 25 2.90 -3.45 -6.81
N THR A 26 3.63 -4.35 -6.15
CA THR A 26 4.21 -5.54 -6.79
C THR A 26 3.13 -6.47 -7.34
N LEU A 27 2.10 -6.75 -6.54
CA LEU A 27 0.97 -7.59 -6.95
C LEU A 27 0.20 -6.96 -8.12
N SER A 28 -0.08 -5.66 -8.08
CA SER A 28 -0.74 -4.94 -9.17
C SER A 28 0.03 -5.13 -10.48
N THR A 29 1.34 -4.88 -10.44
CA THR A 29 2.21 -4.97 -11.61
C THR A 29 2.24 -6.38 -12.19
N VAL A 30 2.50 -7.38 -11.34
CA VAL A 30 2.61 -8.78 -11.78
C VAL A 30 1.29 -9.31 -12.32
N LEU A 31 0.18 -9.05 -11.62
CA LEU A 31 -1.14 -9.54 -12.03
C LEU A 31 -1.61 -8.90 -13.34
N LEU A 32 -1.41 -7.58 -13.52
CA LEU A 32 -1.78 -6.90 -14.77
C LEU A 32 -0.91 -7.36 -15.95
N ILE A 33 0.38 -7.61 -15.74
CA ILE A 33 1.25 -8.17 -16.79
C ILE A 33 0.77 -9.56 -17.22
N ILE A 34 0.50 -10.44 -16.25
CA ILE A 34 0.01 -11.81 -16.54
C ILE A 34 -1.34 -11.73 -17.27
N SER A 35 -2.25 -10.88 -16.80
CA SER A 35 -3.55 -10.63 -17.44
C SER A 35 -3.39 -10.16 -18.89
N GLY A 36 -2.51 -9.19 -19.13
CA GLY A 36 -2.25 -8.65 -20.47
C GLY A 36 -1.68 -9.70 -21.42
N ILE A 37 -0.73 -10.52 -20.96
CA ILE A 37 -0.17 -11.64 -21.75
C ILE A 37 -1.28 -12.66 -22.09
N ALA A 38 -2.08 -13.06 -21.11
CA ALA A 38 -3.17 -14.02 -21.31
C ALA A 38 -4.24 -13.48 -22.28
N ALA A 39 -4.67 -12.24 -22.09
CA ALA A 39 -5.62 -11.55 -22.97
C ALA A 39 -5.10 -11.49 -24.40
N PHE A 40 -3.83 -11.12 -24.59
CA PHE A 40 -3.21 -11.05 -25.89
C PHE A 40 -3.12 -12.41 -26.58
N ILE A 41 -2.63 -13.45 -25.89
CA ILE A 41 -2.50 -14.81 -26.46
C ILE A 41 -3.87 -15.35 -26.89
N VAL A 42 -4.87 -15.27 -26.02
CA VAL A 42 -6.22 -15.79 -26.31
C VAL A 42 -6.89 -14.99 -27.42
N GLY A 43 -6.83 -13.66 -27.35
CA GLY A 43 -7.36 -12.77 -28.38
C GLY A 43 -6.71 -12.99 -29.75
N TYR A 44 -5.39 -13.19 -29.77
CA TYR A 44 -4.64 -13.47 -30.99
C TYR A 44 -5.02 -14.82 -31.61
N ILE A 45 -5.11 -15.89 -30.81
CA ILE A 45 -5.50 -17.22 -31.34
C ILE A 45 -6.93 -17.18 -31.91
N GLN A 46 -7.86 -16.49 -31.23
CA GLN A 46 -9.25 -16.38 -31.66
C GLN A 46 -9.49 -15.32 -32.74
N GLN A 47 -8.50 -14.47 -33.04
CA GLN A 47 -8.63 -13.33 -33.95
C GLN A 47 -9.79 -12.40 -33.56
N ASP A 48 -10.05 -12.26 -32.25
CA ASP A 48 -11.17 -11.48 -31.71
C ASP A 48 -10.67 -10.44 -30.69
N ILE A 49 -10.74 -9.16 -31.10
CA ILE A 49 -10.32 -8.03 -30.27
C ILE A 49 -11.27 -7.76 -29.10
N TYR A 50 -12.57 -8.06 -29.23
CA TYR A 50 -13.51 -7.90 -28.12
C TYR A 50 -13.23 -8.93 -27.03
N LEU A 51 -12.95 -10.18 -27.41
CA LEU A 51 -12.57 -11.21 -26.45
C LEU A 51 -11.28 -10.85 -25.70
N MET A 52 -10.26 -10.33 -26.40
CA MET A 52 -9.04 -9.80 -25.78
C MET A 52 -9.37 -8.73 -24.72
N LEU A 53 -10.21 -7.76 -25.08
CA LEU A 53 -10.61 -6.67 -24.19
C LEU A 53 -11.38 -7.18 -22.97
N TRP A 54 -12.32 -8.12 -23.15
CA TRP A 54 -13.08 -8.71 -22.05
C TRP A 54 -12.19 -9.46 -21.07
N ILE A 55 -11.21 -10.23 -21.56
CA ILE A 55 -10.25 -10.94 -20.70
C ILE A 55 -9.37 -9.94 -19.94
N GLY A 56 -8.85 -8.91 -20.64
CA GLY A 56 -8.04 -7.87 -20.02
C GLY A 56 -8.81 -7.09 -18.95
N LEU A 57 -10.09 -6.78 -19.20
CA LEU A 57 -10.96 -6.09 -18.26
C LEU A 57 -11.28 -6.98 -17.05
N ALA A 58 -11.59 -8.26 -17.28
CA ALA A 58 -11.80 -9.22 -16.21
C ALA A 58 -10.56 -9.37 -15.31
N GLY A 59 -9.37 -9.49 -15.89
CA GLY A 59 -8.12 -9.58 -15.14
C GLY A 59 -7.76 -8.28 -14.42
N THR A 60 -8.09 -7.13 -14.99
CA THR A 60 -7.93 -5.82 -14.33
C THR A 60 -8.86 -5.68 -13.13
N ALA A 61 -10.14 -6.05 -13.28
CA ALA A 61 -11.11 -6.05 -12.19
C ALA A 61 -10.70 -7.01 -11.07
N PHE A 62 -10.23 -8.22 -11.41
CA PHE A 62 -9.66 -9.16 -10.46
C PHE A 62 -8.45 -8.58 -9.72
N THR A 63 -7.53 -7.94 -10.44
CA THR A 63 -6.36 -7.30 -9.82
C THR A 63 -6.78 -6.19 -8.87
N GLY A 64 -7.76 -5.35 -9.25
CA GLY A 64 -8.34 -4.34 -8.38
C GLY A 64 -8.93 -4.95 -7.11
N LEU A 65 -9.66 -6.06 -7.22
CA LEU A 65 -10.19 -6.76 -6.04
C LEU A 65 -9.09 -7.26 -5.11
N VAL A 66 -7.96 -7.74 -5.65
CA VAL A 66 -6.84 -8.23 -4.85
C VAL A 66 -6.05 -7.09 -4.18
N VAL A 67 -5.88 -5.96 -4.87
CA VAL A 67 -4.94 -4.91 -4.43
C VAL A 67 -5.62 -3.74 -3.72
N ILE A 68 -6.85 -3.37 -4.09
CA ILE A 68 -7.50 -2.15 -3.59
C ILE A 68 -7.96 -2.27 -2.13
N PRO A 69 -8.65 -3.36 -1.72
CA PRO A 69 -9.05 -3.47 -0.32
C PRO A 69 -7.82 -3.65 0.58
N PRO A 70 -7.76 -2.99 1.75
CA PRO A 70 -6.72 -3.17 2.74
C PRO A 70 -6.92 -4.50 3.47
N TRP A 71 -6.66 -5.59 2.76
CA TRP A 71 -6.74 -6.92 3.32
C TRP A 71 -5.83 -7.04 4.56
N PRO A 72 -6.19 -7.88 5.54
CA PRO A 72 -5.43 -8.02 6.78
C PRO A 72 -3.98 -8.49 6.59
N PHE A 73 -3.60 -8.99 5.40
CA PHE A 73 -2.21 -9.34 5.10
C PHE A 73 -1.34 -8.14 4.70
N TYR A 74 -1.93 -7.02 4.29
CA TYR A 74 -1.22 -5.76 4.00
C TYR A 74 -0.86 -4.95 5.25
N ASN A 75 -1.30 -5.36 6.44
CA ASN A 75 -1.07 -4.61 7.69
C ASN A 75 -0.43 -5.48 8.79
N ARG A 76 0.45 -6.41 8.38
CA ARG A 76 1.10 -7.37 9.28
C ARG A 76 2.37 -6.84 9.94
N ASN A 77 2.94 -5.77 9.42
CA ASN A 77 4.21 -5.21 9.87
C ASN A 77 3.99 -3.75 10.30
N PRO A 78 3.37 -3.51 11.47
CA PRO A 78 3.16 -2.15 11.94
C PRO A 78 4.50 -1.46 12.13
N GLU A 79 4.75 -0.43 11.33
CA GLU A 79 6.00 0.30 11.36
C GLU A 79 6.09 1.15 12.62
N LYS A 80 7.17 0.95 13.38
CA LYS A 80 7.46 1.77 14.54
C LYS A 80 8.04 3.10 14.06
N TRP A 81 7.16 4.08 13.85
CA TRP A 81 7.58 5.45 13.61
C TRP A 81 8.47 5.92 14.76
N LEU A 82 9.62 6.50 14.44
CA LEU A 82 10.43 7.21 15.43
C LEU A 82 9.58 8.38 15.91
N ASN A 83 9.22 8.39 17.20
CA ASN A 83 8.60 9.56 17.81
C ASN A 83 9.50 10.76 17.48
N SER A 84 8.92 11.79 16.87
CA SER A 84 9.54 13.13 16.84
C SER A 84 9.98 13.41 18.28
N THR A 85 11.29 13.37 18.52
CA THR A 85 11.84 13.67 19.84
C THR A 85 11.70 15.18 19.98
N GLY A 86 10.55 15.60 20.48
CA GLY A 86 10.16 17.00 20.51
C GLY A 86 8.89 17.21 21.33
N SER A 87 8.79 16.61 22.51
CA SER A 87 7.93 17.09 23.61
C SER A 87 8.13 16.21 24.84
N ASN A 88 8.49 16.83 25.97
CA ASN A 88 8.62 16.28 27.32
C ASN A 88 9.87 15.46 27.67
N ARG A 89 11.02 16.15 27.80
CA ARG A 89 12.10 15.73 28.71
C ARG A 89 11.90 16.37 30.08
N SER A 90 10.96 15.85 30.87
CA SER A 90 11.02 15.95 32.33
C SER A 90 11.54 14.60 32.82
N THR A 91 12.85 14.51 33.10
CA THR A 91 13.49 13.72 34.17
C THR A 91 14.98 13.56 33.84
N SER A 92 15.80 14.04 34.77
CA SER A 92 17.26 13.90 34.90
C SER A 92 17.84 12.56 34.44
N SER A 93 18.63 12.57 33.36
CA SER A 93 19.63 11.52 33.02
C SER A 93 20.68 12.10 32.06
N PRO A 94 21.93 11.61 32.10
CA PRO A 94 23.10 12.36 31.65
C PRO A 94 23.17 12.52 30.12
N GLU A 95 23.62 13.70 29.73
CA GLU A 95 23.59 14.30 28.40
C GLU A 95 24.53 13.57 27.42
N ILE A 96 23.99 12.70 26.57
CA ILE A 96 24.68 12.32 25.32
C ILE A 96 24.52 13.48 24.35
N ASN A 97 25.62 14.17 24.06
CA ASN A 97 25.68 15.27 23.10
C ASN A 97 25.48 14.72 21.68
N VAL A 98 24.23 14.70 21.23
CA VAL A 98 23.90 14.52 19.82
C VAL A 98 23.80 15.92 19.21
N PRO A 99 24.65 16.29 18.25
CA PRO A 99 24.58 17.60 17.61
C PRO A 99 23.22 17.73 16.91
N GLY A 100 22.38 18.63 17.41
CA GLY A 100 21.05 18.89 16.87
C GLY A 100 21.11 19.39 15.44
N ILE A 101 20.14 18.97 14.61
CA ILE A 101 20.01 19.41 13.23
C ILE A 101 19.54 20.88 13.25
N VAL A 102 20.32 21.75 12.61
CA VAL A 102 19.98 23.17 12.45
C VAL A 102 19.38 23.35 11.07
N VAL A 103 18.15 23.84 10.99
CA VAL A 103 17.50 24.21 9.73
C VAL A 103 17.28 25.72 9.77
N ASP A 104 17.83 26.44 8.80
CA ASP A 104 17.76 27.91 8.69
C ASP A 104 18.24 28.69 9.93
N GLY A 105 19.32 28.20 10.56
CA GLY A 105 19.90 28.84 11.74
C GLY A 105 19.05 28.69 13.02
N VAL A 106 17.90 28.02 12.94
CA VAL A 106 17.07 27.70 14.09
C VAL A 106 17.33 26.24 14.48
N LYS A 107 17.80 26.06 15.72
CA LYS A 107 17.98 24.74 16.30
C LYS A 107 16.61 24.19 16.67
N VAL A 108 16.12 23.20 15.94
CA VAL A 108 14.87 22.51 16.25
C VAL A 108 15.18 21.26 17.06
N GLY A 109 15.00 21.34 18.37
CA GLY A 109 15.22 20.26 19.33
C GLY A 109 14.87 20.65 20.75
#